data_AF-A0A1W6SR84-F1
#
_entry.id   AF-A0A1W6SR84-F1
#
_cell.length_a   1.000
_cell.length_b   1.000
_cell.length_c   1.000
_cell.angle_alpha   90.00
_cell.angle_beta   90.00
_cell.angle_gamma   90.00
#
_symmetry.space_group_name_H-M   'P 1'
#
loop_
_entity.id
_entity.type
_entity.pdbx_description
1 polymer ?
#
loop_
_entity_poly.entity_id
_entity_poly.type
_entity_poly.pdbx_seq_one_letter_code
_entity_poly.pdbx_strand_id
1 'polypeptide(L)'
;MAIDRSKPLSEITFYCSPCYRTFKAAPTRVEDAPDLTYHPFTYYGNCPRCDAECEQVGWEKGLMKAWANATGPRTEEGRAATAANLEGHPTKEEAQRTRFNAMKHGLSARTATYFPTKPDGYAFCSTCDVDRVFCGSQPACVKKTELFMLHHAAFDQRNPKHLMGIYSDLQASVFALVQQIIQTIVTDGVKV
;
A
#
# COMPACT_ATOMS: atom_id res chain seq x y z
N MET A 1 -0.87 -7.76 -32.50
CA MET A 1 -1.66 -6.64 -33.07
C MET A 1 -2.01 -5.69 -31.95
N ALA A 2 -1.84 -4.38 -32.13
CA ALA A 2 -2.26 -3.41 -31.11
C ALA A 2 -3.79 -3.49 -30.94
N ILE A 3 -4.26 -3.64 -29.71
CA ILE A 3 -5.70 -3.69 -29.41
C ILE A 3 -6.29 -2.33 -29.76
N ASP A 4 -7.24 -2.30 -30.69
CA ASP A 4 -7.98 -1.10 -31.06
C ASP A 4 -8.99 -0.76 -29.95
N ARG A 5 -8.62 0.21 -29.10
CA ARG A 5 -9.42 0.61 -27.93
C ARG A 5 -10.57 1.54 -28.26
N SER A 6 -10.77 1.89 -29.53
CA SER A 6 -11.98 2.56 -30.01
C SER A 6 -13.16 1.61 -30.16
N LYS A 7 -12.92 0.30 -30.04
CA LYS A 7 -13.92 -0.77 -30.13
C LYS A 7 -14.17 -1.42 -28.77
N PRO A 8 -15.33 -2.09 -28.60
CA PRO A 8 -15.61 -2.89 -27.41
C PRO A 8 -14.54 -3.95 -27.17
N LEU A 9 -14.08 -4.07 -25.93
CA LEU A 9 -13.11 -5.09 -25.52
C LEU A 9 -13.80 -6.43 -25.28
N SER A 10 -13.14 -7.51 -25.71
CA SER A 10 -13.66 -8.87 -25.58
C SER A 10 -13.55 -9.45 -24.17
N GLU A 11 -12.71 -8.86 -23.31
CA GLU A 11 -12.43 -9.39 -21.97
C GLU A 11 -12.10 -8.25 -21.00
N ILE A 12 -12.80 -8.19 -19.86
CA ILE A 12 -12.69 -7.12 -18.85
C ILE A 12 -12.70 -7.69 -17.44
N THR A 13 -12.08 -6.95 -16.53
CA THR A 13 -12.11 -7.24 -15.09
C THR A 13 -13.36 -6.64 -14.43
N PHE A 14 -14.10 -7.46 -13.71
CA PHE A 14 -15.30 -7.11 -12.95
C PHE A 14 -15.08 -7.33 -11.44
N TYR A 15 -15.85 -6.61 -10.62
CA TYR A 15 -15.85 -6.79 -9.17
C TYR A 15 -17.26 -7.12 -8.69
N CYS A 16 -17.41 -8.29 -8.07
CA CYS A 16 -18.66 -8.72 -7.48
C CYS A 16 -18.75 -8.23 -6.04
N SER A 17 -19.67 -7.29 -5.77
CA SER A 17 -19.93 -6.80 -4.41
C SER A 17 -20.47 -7.89 -3.47
N PRO A 18 -21.43 -8.76 -3.87
CA PRO A 18 -21.89 -9.86 -3.02
C PRO A 18 -20.81 -10.88 -2.64
N CYS A 19 -19.90 -11.22 -3.56
CA CYS A 19 -18.87 -12.23 -3.33
C CYS A 19 -17.52 -11.67 -2.87
N TYR A 20 -17.35 -10.34 -2.86
CA TYR A 20 -16.10 -9.63 -2.64
C TYR A 20 -14.92 -10.16 -3.48
N ARG A 21 -15.20 -10.55 -4.72
CA ARG A 21 -14.22 -11.18 -5.63
C ARG A 21 -14.12 -10.45 -6.95
N THR A 22 -12.90 -10.33 -7.44
CA THR A 22 -12.60 -9.88 -8.80
C THR A 22 -12.52 -11.07 -9.74
N PHE A 23 -13.05 -10.92 -10.95
CA PHE A 23 -12.96 -11.94 -11.99
C PHE A 23 -12.77 -11.28 -13.35
N LYS A 24 -12.16 -12.00 -14.28
CA LYS A 24 -11.95 -11.56 -15.66
C LYS A 24 -12.81 -12.42 -16.58
N ALA A 25 -13.63 -11.79 -17.40
CA ALA A 25 -14.59 -12.49 -18.25
C ALA A 25 -14.96 -11.63 -19.47
N ALA A 26 -15.63 -12.24 -20.44
CA ALA A 26 -16.30 -11.51 -21.50
C ALA A 26 -17.51 -10.74 -20.93
N PRO A 27 -17.73 -9.48 -21.34
CA PRO A 27 -18.88 -8.72 -20.91
C PRO A 27 -20.17 -9.38 -21.40
N THR A 28 -21.13 -9.54 -20.50
CA THR A 28 -22.48 -10.02 -20.85
C THR A 28 -23.29 -8.90 -21.50
N ARG A 29 -23.05 -7.65 -21.06
CA ARG A 29 -23.73 -6.45 -21.55
C ARG A 29 -22.73 -5.32 -21.72
N VAL A 30 -22.82 -4.64 -22.86
CA VAL A 30 -22.03 -3.44 -23.19
C VAL A 30 -23.01 -2.33 -23.47
N GLU A 31 -22.85 -1.20 -22.79
CA GLU A 31 -23.63 0.02 -23.01
C GLU A 31 -22.75 1.09 -23.62
N ASP A 32 -23.32 1.85 -24.55
CA ASP A 32 -22.68 3.04 -25.10
C ASP A 32 -22.71 4.15 -24.05
N ALA A 33 -21.52 4.64 -23.70
CA ALA A 33 -21.32 5.72 -22.74
C ALA A 33 -20.57 6.86 -23.44
N PRO A 34 -21.25 7.65 -24.29
CA PRO A 34 -20.60 8.68 -25.11
C PRO A 34 -19.91 9.77 -24.29
N ASP A 35 -20.32 9.95 -23.03
CA ASP A 35 -19.70 10.89 -22.09
C ASP A 35 -18.25 10.50 -21.69
N LEU A 36 -17.86 9.24 -21.88
CA LEU A 36 -16.51 8.77 -21.62
C LEU A 36 -15.57 9.09 -22.80
N THR A 37 -14.85 10.19 -22.69
CA THR A 37 -13.95 10.74 -23.74
C THR A 37 -12.92 9.74 -24.29
N TYR A 38 -12.45 8.80 -23.49
CA TYR A 38 -11.33 7.92 -23.84
C TYR A 38 -11.74 6.52 -24.27
N HIS A 39 -12.90 6.07 -23.83
CA HIS A 39 -13.43 4.75 -24.13
C HIS A 39 -14.94 4.76 -23.89
N PRO A 40 -15.76 4.97 -24.95
CA PRO A 40 -17.18 5.28 -24.83
C PRO A 40 -18.05 4.05 -24.60
N PHE A 41 -17.57 3.09 -23.81
CA PHE A 41 -18.29 1.85 -23.50
C PHE A 41 -18.21 1.54 -22.00
N THR A 42 -19.35 1.19 -21.44
CA THR A 42 -19.49 0.65 -20.09
C THR A 42 -19.85 -0.82 -20.14
N TYR A 43 -19.22 -1.61 -19.28
CA TYR A 43 -19.29 -3.05 -19.33
C TYR A 43 -19.86 -3.63 -18.05
N TYR A 44 -20.71 -4.65 -18.24
CA TYR A 44 -21.31 -5.44 -17.19
C TYR A 44 -21.11 -6.91 -17.48
N GLY A 45 -20.90 -7.71 -16.43
CA GLY A 45 -20.72 -9.14 -16.52
C GLY A 45 -21.30 -9.85 -15.30
N ASN A 46 -21.81 -11.07 -15.51
CA ASN A 46 -22.37 -11.86 -14.42
C ASN A 46 -21.27 -12.54 -13.62
N CYS A 47 -21.41 -12.53 -12.29
CA CYS A 47 -20.48 -13.24 -11.42
C CYS A 47 -20.63 -14.76 -11.62
N PRO A 48 -19.55 -15.51 -11.90
CA PRO A 48 -19.63 -16.97 -12.10
C PRO A 48 -20.02 -17.75 -10.84
N ARG A 49 -20.10 -17.09 -9.67
CA ARG A 49 -20.42 -17.73 -8.38
C ARG A 49 -21.83 -17.43 -7.89
N CYS A 50 -22.29 -16.19 -8.01
CA CYS A 50 -23.59 -15.77 -7.46
C CYS A 50 -24.55 -15.22 -8.53
N ASP A 51 -24.12 -15.23 -9.79
CA ASP A 51 -24.85 -14.73 -10.97
C ASP A 51 -25.34 -13.28 -10.87
N ALA A 52 -24.90 -12.54 -9.85
CA ALA A 52 -25.16 -11.11 -9.74
C ALA A 52 -24.47 -10.36 -10.89
N GLU A 53 -25.18 -9.41 -11.49
CA GLU A 53 -24.61 -8.49 -12.46
C GLU A 53 -23.58 -7.59 -11.76
N CYS A 54 -22.39 -7.54 -12.33
CA CYS A 54 -21.25 -6.81 -11.78
C CYS A 54 -20.77 -5.77 -12.79
N GLU A 55 -20.53 -4.56 -12.30
CA GLU A 55 -19.86 -3.53 -13.09
C GLU A 55 -18.36 -3.80 -13.24
N GLN A 56 -17.78 -3.29 -14.33
CA GLN A 56 -16.34 -3.27 -14.52
C GLN A 56 -15.65 -2.53 -13.37
N VAL A 57 -14.43 -2.96 -13.03
CA VAL A 57 -13.73 -2.32 -11.91
C VAL A 57 -13.19 -0.93 -12.27
N GLY A 58 -13.24 0.00 -11.30
CA GLY A 58 -12.77 1.37 -11.48
C GLY A 58 -11.32 1.50 -11.94
N TRP A 59 -10.41 0.62 -11.50
CA TRP A 59 -9.01 0.65 -11.97
C TRP A 59 -8.86 0.24 -13.44
N GLU A 60 -9.75 -0.61 -13.95
CA GLU A 60 -9.77 -0.99 -15.36
C GLU A 60 -10.16 0.22 -16.23
N LYS A 61 -11.15 1.02 -15.79
CA LYS A 61 -11.48 2.32 -16.40
C LYS A 61 -10.27 3.26 -16.41
N GLY A 62 -9.54 3.33 -15.29
CA GLY A 62 -8.31 4.12 -15.16
C GLY A 62 -7.20 3.67 -16.13
N LEU A 63 -7.02 2.36 -16.29
CA LEU A 63 -6.09 1.76 -17.25
C LEU A 63 -6.47 2.12 -18.70
N MET A 64 -7.73 2.06 -19.07
CA MET A 64 -8.18 2.46 -20.41
C MET A 64 -7.83 3.92 -20.72
N LYS A 65 -8.09 4.83 -19.77
CA LYS A 65 -7.69 6.24 -19.88
C LYS A 65 -6.18 6.43 -19.99
N ALA A 66 -5.39 5.70 -19.20
CA ALA A 66 -3.94 5.81 -19.20
C ALA A 66 -3.34 5.40 -20.55
N TRP A 67 -3.88 4.35 -21.17
CA TRP A 67 -3.42 3.91 -22.49
C TRP A 67 -3.82 4.86 -23.62
N ALA A 68 -5.04 5.40 -23.57
CA ALA A 68 -5.48 6.41 -24.55
C ALA A 68 -4.58 7.67 -24.52
N ASN A 69 -4.05 8.01 -23.34
CA ASN A 69 -3.15 9.14 -23.14
C ASN A 69 -1.69 8.72 -22.93
N ALA A 70 -1.26 7.59 -23.50
CA ALA A 70 0.13 7.18 -23.38
C ALA A 70 1.05 8.25 -23.99
N THR A 71 1.84 8.92 -23.14
CA THR A 71 2.79 9.97 -23.52
C THR A 71 4.14 9.42 -24.00
N GLY A 72 4.23 8.10 -24.19
CA GLY A 72 5.44 7.44 -24.69
C GLY A 72 5.68 7.69 -26.18
N PRO A 73 6.87 7.33 -26.69
CA PRO A 73 7.20 7.48 -28.09
C PRO A 73 6.27 6.65 -28.99
N ARG A 74 5.71 7.31 -30.01
CA ARG A 74 4.77 6.70 -30.96
C ARG A 74 5.45 6.03 -32.14
N THR A 75 6.69 6.43 -32.46
CA THR A 75 7.49 5.89 -33.56
C THR A 75 8.22 4.61 -33.14
N GLU A 76 8.48 3.73 -34.10
CA GLU A 76 9.23 2.48 -33.87
C GLU A 76 10.66 2.77 -33.39
N GLU A 77 11.32 3.76 -34.01
CA GLU A 77 12.64 4.25 -33.61
C GLU A 77 12.65 4.80 -32.17
N GLY A 78 11.64 5.58 -31.78
CA GLY A 78 11.55 6.13 -30.41
C GLY A 78 11.29 5.06 -29.36
N ARG A 79 10.53 4.00 -29.72
CA ARG A 79 10.34 2.83 -28.86
C ARG A 79 11.63 2.03 -28.71
N ALA A 80 12.37 1.83 -29.81
CA ALA A 80 13.67 1.15 -29.78
C ALA A 80 14.69 1.93 -28.93
N ALA A 81 14.75 3.26 -29.05
CA ALA A 81 15.62 4.11 -28.24
C ALA A 81 15.27 4.03 -26.74
N THR A 82 13.97 4.02 -26.41
CA THR A 82 13.53 3.85 -25.00
C THR A 82 13.86 2.46 -24.47
N ALA A 83 13.70 1.42 -25.28
CA ALA A 83 14.06 0.05 -24.90
C ALA A 83 15.56 -0.09 -24.65
N ALA A 84 16.41 0.49 -25.52
CA ALA A 84 17.85 0.53 -25.35
C ALA A 84 18.27 1.28 -24.06
N ASN A 85 17.59 2.38 -23.72
CA ASN A 85 17.84 3.11 -22.46
C ASN A 85 17.48 2.33 -21.19
N LEU A 86 16.61 1.31 -21.30
CA LEU A 86 16.20 0.46 -20.17
C LEU A 86 17.07 -0.81 -20.07
N GLU A 87 17.83 -1.14 -21.11
CA GLU A 87 18.67 -2.32 -21.12
C GLU A 87 19.80 -2.18 -20.08
N GLY A 88 19.89 -3.15 -19.18
CA GLY A 88 20.85 -3.13 -18.07
C GLY A 88 20.40 -2.33 -16.83
N HIS A 89 19.21 -1.73 -16.85
CA HIS A 89 18.62 -0.99 -15.73
C HIS A 89 17.45 -1.75 -15.07
N PRO A 90 17.24 -1.60 -13.75
CA PRO A 90 18.13 -0.91 -12.82
C PRO A 90 19.40 -1.72 -12.57
N THR A 91 20.55 -1.05 -12.57
CA THR A 91 21.81 -1.63 -12.12
C THR A 91 21.74 -1.95 -10.61
N LYS A 92 22.67 -2.77 -10.11
CA LYS A 92 22.73 -3.09 -8.65
C LYS A 92 22.85 -1.83 -7.79
N GLU A 93 23.61 -0.84 -8.24
CA GLU A 93 23.78 0.42 -7.54
C GLU A 93 22.50 1.28 -7.58
N GLU A 94 21.81 1.36 -8.73
CA GLU A 94 20.53 2.07 -8.84
C GLU A 94 19.42 1.40 -8.05
N ALA A 95 19.42 0.07 -7.97
CA ALA A 95 18.50 -0.68 -7.11
C ALA A 95 18.77 -0.39 -5.63
N GLN A 96 20.04 -0.27 -5.21
CA GLN A 96 20.40 0.16 -3.86
C GLN A 96 20.01 1.60 -3.59
N ARG A 97 20.23 2.52 -4.54
CA ARG A 97 19.79 3.93 -4.44
C ARG A 97 18.27 4.04 -4.39
N THR A 98 17.54 3.22 -5.15
CA THR A 98 16.07 3.18 -5.15
C THR A 98 15.54 2.59 -3.85
N ARG A 99 16.16 1.55 -3.28
CA ARG A 99 15.83 1.02 -1.94
C ARG A 99 16.16 2.02 -0.84
N PHE A 100 17.29 2.69 -0.93
CA PHE A 100 17.69 3.73 0.01
C PHE A 100 16.77 4.95 -0.09
N ASN A 101 16.36 5.32 -1.30
CA ASN A 101 15.35 6.33 -1.55
C ASN A 101 13.98 5.87 -1.05
N ALA A 102 13.57 4.61 -1.20
CA ALA A 102 12.32 4.12 -0.60
C ALA A 102 12.35 4.17 0.94
N MET A 103 13.49 3.84 1.57
CA MET A 103 13.70 4.03 3.01
C MET A 103 13.71 5.52 3.39
N LYS A 104 14.31 6.37 2.55
CA LYS A 104 14.35 7.83 2.76
C LYS A 104 13.06 8.53 2.41
N HIS A 105 12.19 8.03 1.53
CA HIS A 105 10.88 8.58 1.18
C HIS A 105 9.81 8.26 2.22
N GLY A 106 10.20 7.62 3.34
CA GLY A 106 9.69 8.07 4.64
C GLY A 106 9.82 9.60 4.88
N LEU A 107 10.55 10.35 4.05
CA LEU A 107 10.60 11.81 3.98
C LEU A 107 9.24 12.42 3.63
N SER A 108 8.44 11.77 2.78
CA SER A 108 7.05 12.18 2.54
C SER A 108 6.09 11.59 3.57
N ALA A 109 6.56 10.72 4.47
CA ALA A 109 5.88 10.41 5.74
C ALA A 109 6.08 11.52 6.80
N ARG A 110 6.47 12.74 6.38
CA ARG A 110 6.24 13.99 7.13
C ARG A 110 4.75 14.30 7.37
N THR A 111 3.83 13.47 6.89
CA THR A 111 2.38 13.66 7.06
C THR A 111 1.85 13.25 8.43
N ALA A 112 2.59 12.47 9.22
CA ALA A 112 2.20 12.25 10.62
C ALA A 112 2.77 13.36 11.50
N THR A 113 2.25 14.58 11.37
CA THR A 113 2.58 15.69 12.28
C THR A 113 2.08 15.39 13.69
N TYR A 114 1.03 14.56 13.82
CA TYR A 114 0.45 14.10 15.08
C TYR A 114 -0.12 12.70 14.94
N PHE A 115 0.04 11.84 15.96
CA PHE A 115 -0.72 10.60 16.05
C PHE A 115 -2.15 10.97 16.45
N PRO A 116 -3.18 10.74 15.60
CA PRO A 116 -4.54 11.17 15.94
C PRO A 116 -5.05 10.50 17.22
N THR A 117 -5.91 11.19 17.95
CA THR A 117 -6.62 10.57 19.06
C THR A 117 -7.61 9.54 18.52
N LYS A 118 -7.31 8.28 18.77
CA LYS A 118 -8.16 7.15 18.41
C LYS A 118 -8.26 6.22 19.61
N PRO A 119 -9.18 6.49 20.56
CA PRO A 119 -9.44 5.58 21.67
C PRO A 119 -9.68 4.17 21.13
N ASP A 120 -9.03 3.17 21.73
CA ASP A 120 -9.07 1.76 21.32
C ASP A 120 -8.54 1.47 19.89
N GLY A 121 -7.91 2.46 19.26
CA GLY A 121 -7.51 2.40 17.85
C GLY A 121 -6.10 1.90 17.57
N TYR A 122 -5.26 1.82 18.60
CA TYR A 122 -3.89 1.34 18.52
C TYR A 122 -3.71 0.08 19.37
N ALA A 123 -2.78 -0.79 18.98
CA ALA A 123 -2.54 -2.06 19.68
C ALA A 123 -2.21 -1.90 21.18
N PHE A 124 -1.57 -0.78 21.57
CA PHE A 124 -1.21 -0.50 22.96
C PHE A 124 -2.37 0.13 23.77
N CYS A 125 -3.49 0.49 23.14
CA CYS A 125 -4.62 1.10 23.85
C CYS A 125 -5.20 0.15 24.92
N SER A 126 -5.11 -1.17 24.72
CA SER A 126 -5.56 -2.18 25.68
C SER A 126 -4.84 -2.12 27.03
N THR A 127 -3.61 -1.62 27.06
CA THR A 127 -2.77 -1.48 28.26
C THR A 127 -2.48 -0.02 28.59
N CYS A 128 -3.20 0.92 27.96
CA CYS A 128 -2.98 2.35 28.14
C CYS A 128 -3.65 2.84 29.43
N ASP A 129 -2.91 3.60 30.22
CA ASP A 129 -3.33 4.21 31.49
C ASP A 129 -4.11 5.53 31.31
N VAL A 130 -4.08 6.11 30.11
CA VAL A 130 -4.80 7.35 29.79
C VAL A 130 -6.31 7.10 29.77
N ASP A 131 -7.06 7.86 30.57
CA ASP A 131 -8.52 7.82 30.59
C ASP A 131 -9.11 7.99 29.18
N ARG A 132 -10.12 7.18 28.85
CA ARG A 132 -10.69 7.09 27.50
C ARG A 132 -11.37 8.40 27.07
N VAL A 133 -12.06 9.06 28.00
CA VAL A 133 -12.77 10.33 27.74
C VAL A 133 -11.76 11.45 27.54
N PHE A 134 -10.74 11.50 28.40
CA PHE A 134 -9.62 12.43 28.27
C PHE A 134 -8.83 12.21 26.97
N CYS A 135 -8.58 10.95 26.59
CA CYS A 135 -7.90 10.60 25.34
C CYS A 135 -8.68 11.10 24.12
N GLY A 136 -10.00 10.96 24.11
CA GLY A 136 -10.85 11.45 23.03
C GLY A 136 -10.92 12.98 22.93
N SER A 137 -10.65 13.72 24.01
CA SER A 137 -10.66 15.18 24.00
C SER A 137 -9.35 15.81 23.54
N GLN A 138 -8.26 15.05 23.43
CA GLN A 138 -6.97 15.58 23.00
C GLN A 138 -6.90 15.74 21.47
N PRO A 139 -6.08 16.68 20.96
CA PRO A 139 -5.82 16.80 19.52
C PRO A 139 -4.93 15.67 18.97
N ALA A 140 -4.16 15.00 19.84
CA ALA A 140 -3.26 13.91 19.48
C ALA A 140 -3.15 12.87 20.61
N CYS A 141 -2.79 11.64 20.25
CA CYS A 141 -2.52 10.58 21.21
C CYS A 141 -1.32 10.96 22.08
N VAL A 142 -1.55 11.18 23.38
CA VAL A 142 -0.55 11.67 24.34
C VAL A 142 0.70 10.79 24.38
N LYS A 143 0.54 9.46 24.56
CA LYS A 143 1.67 8.53 24.69
C LYS A 143 2.51 8.40 23.43
N LYS A 144 1.88 8.40 22.25
CA LYS A 144 2.60 8.33 20.97
C LYS A 144 3.29 9.65 20.64
N THR A 145 2.65 10.77 21.00
CA THR A 145 3.25 12.10 20.85
C THR A 145 4.45 12.27 21.78
N GLU A 146 4.36 11.85 23.03
CA GLU A 146 5.49 11.83 23.98
C GLU A 146 6.67 11.03 23.44
N LEU A 147 6.44 9.80 22.99
CA LEU A 147 7.47 8.94 22.41
C LEU A 147 8.13 9.59 21.19
N PHE A 148 7.32 10.18 20.30
CA PHE A 148 7.81 10.88 19.12
C PHE A 148 8.64 12.10 19.48
N MET A 149 8.18 12.92 20.43
CA MET A 149 8.89 14.12 20.89
C MET A 149 10.22 13.76 21.55
N LEU A 150 10.31 12.66 22.31
CA LEU A 150 11.57 12.17 22.87
C LEU A 150 12.59 11.82 21.78
N HIS A 151 12.14 11.17 20.70
CA HIS A 151 13.00 10.86 19.55
C HIS A 151 13.44 12.15 18.85
N HIS A 152 12.51 13.07 18.59
CA HIS A 152 12.81 14.35 17.94
C HIS A 152 13.81 15.18 18.75
N ALA A 153 13.60 15.30 20.06
CA ALA A 153 14.48 16.02 20.96
C ALA A 153 15.90 15.40 21.02
N ALA A 154 16.00 14.07 21.05
CA ALA A 154 17.29 13.39 21.03
C ALA A 154 18.07 13.65 19.73
N PHE A 155 17.38 13.71 18.59
CA PHE A 155 17.97 14.04 17.30
C PHE A 155 18.40 15.51 17.21
N ASP A 156 17.54 16.45 17.62
CA ASP A 156 17.83 17.89 17.60
C ASP A 156 19.05 18.23 18.48
N GLN A 157 19.10 17.64 19.67
CA GLN A 157 20.20 17.84 20.62
C GLN A 157 21.44 17.02 20.27
N ARG A 158 21.39 16.18 19.23
CA ARG A 158 22.45 15.24 18.81
C ARG A 158 22.98 14.37 19.97
N ASN A 159 22.11 14.05 20.93
CA ASN A 159 22.47 13.31 22.13
C ASN A 159 21.68 12.00 22.21
N PRO A 160 22.26 10.87 21.75
CA PRO A 160 21.58 9.59 21.73
C PRO A 160 21.33 9.01 23.13
N LYS A 161 21.94 9.58 24.18
CA LYS A 161 21.77 9.12 25.57
C LYS A 161 20.30 9.16 26.03
N HIS A 162 19.52 10.11 25.52
CA HIS A 162 18.10 10.24 25.84
C HIS A 162 17.24 9.05 25.37
N LEU A 163 17.73 8.25 24.43
CA LEU A 163 17.02 7.07 23.91
C LEU A 163 17.59 5.76 24.45
N MET A 164 18.68 5.77 25.24
CA MET A 164 19.33 4.55 25.69
C MET A 164 18.40 3.66 26.52
N GLY A 165 17.59 4.23 27.42
CA GLY A 165 16.61 3.46 28.19
C GLY A 165 15.55 2.80 27.30
N ILE A 166 15.02 3.55 26.33
CA ILE A 166 14.00 3.03 25.39
C ILE A 166 14.58 1.89 24.55
N TYR A 167 15.80 2.05 24.04
CA TYR A 167 16.44 1.02 23.23
C TYR A 167 16.92 -0.17 24.06
N SER A 168 17.38 0.03 25.30
CA SER A 168 17.74 -1.08 26.19
C SER A 168 16.52 -1.94 26.52
N ASP A 169 15.39 -1.31 26.82
CA ASP A 169 14.15 -2.02 27.15
C ASP A 169 13.56 -2.73 25.93
N LEU A 170 13.64 -2.09 24.75
CA LEU A 170 13.24 -2.72 23.49
C LEU A 170 14.14 -3.93 23.18
N GLN A 171 15.46 -3.79 23.32
CA GLN A 171 16.39 -4.88 23.06
C GLN A 171 16.19 -6.03 24.05
N ALA A 172 15.98 -5.72 25.33
CA ALA A 172 15.71 -6.72 26.37
C ALA A 172 14.39 -7.48 26.11
N SER A 173 13.31 -6.76 25.78
CA SER A 173 12.01 -7.36 25.48
C SER A 173 12.04 -8.23 24.23
N VAL A 174 12.70 -7.78 23.15
CA VAL A 174 12.89 -8.59 21.94
C VAL A 174 13.69 -9.85 22.26
N PHE A 175 14.78 -9.73 23.02
CA PHE A 175 15.60 -10.88 23.38
C PHE A 175 14.84 -11.88 24.27
N ALA A 176 14.03 -11.40 25.22
CA ALA A 176 13.16 -12.24 26.04
C ALA A 176 12.13 -13.01 25.20
N LEU A 177 11.51 -12.36 24.22
CA LEU A 177 10.58 -13.03 23.29
C LEU A 177 11.30 -14.10 22.45
N VAL A 178 12.50 -13.81 21.96
CA VAL A 178 13.31 -14.80 21.21
C VAL A 178 13.65 -16.00 22.10
N GLN A 179 14.06 -15.76 23.35
CA GLN A 179 14.32 -16.84 24.31
C GLN A 179 13.06 -17.69 24.55
N GLN A 180 11.90 -17.07 24.71
CA GLN A 180 10.63 -17.79 24.89
C GLN A 180 10.26 -18.62 23.66
N ILE A 181 10.45 -18.09 22.44
CA ILE A 181 10.22 -18.83 21.20
C ILE A 181 11.15 -20.05 21.14
N ILE A 182 12.44 -19.87 21.43
CA ILE A 182 13.42 -20.97 21.46
C ILE A 182 13.02 -22.02 22.49
N GLN A 183 12.67 -21.61 23.71
CA GLN A 183 12.22 -22.52 24.76
C GLN A 183 10.96 -23.29 24.34
N THR A 184 10.00 -22.63 23.69
CA THR A 184 8.78 -23.27 23.18
C THR A 184 9.12 -24.32 22.13
N ILE A 185 9.97 -23.99 21.14
CA ILE A 185 10.42 -24.93 20.11
C ILE A 185 11.15 -26.13 20.72
N VAL A 186 12.04 -25.90 21.69
CA VAL A 186 12.79 -26.96 22.37
C VAL A 186 11.86 -27.86 23.20
N THR A 187 10.85 -27.28 23.85
CA THR A 187 9.89 -28.00 24.71
C THR A 187 8.87 -28.80 23.90
N ASP A 188 8.35 -28.22 22.82
CA ASP A 188 7.38 -28.90 21.95
C ASP A 188 8.00 -30.06 21.18
N GLY A 189 9.33 -30.01 20.94
CA GLY A 189 10.06 -30.99 20.16
C GLY A 189 9.58 -31.05 18.71
N VAL A 190 10.39 -31.64 17.82
CA VAL A 190 9.88 -31.98 16.48
C VAL A 190 8.86 -33.11 16.66
N LYS A 191 7.59 -32.76 16.82
CA LYS A 191 6.49 -33.70 16.62
C LYS A 191 6.45 -34.02 15.12
N VAL A 192 7.04 -35.16 14.76
CA VAL A 192 6.87 -35.79 13.44
C VAL A 192 5.42 -36.28 13.32
#